data_AF-A0A920GCQ0-F1
#
_entry.id   AF-A0A920GCQ0-F1
#
_cell.length_a   1.000
_cell.length_b   1.000
_cell.length_c   1.000
_cell.angle_alpha   90.00
_cell.angle_beta   90.00
_cell.angle_gamma   90.00
#
_symmetry.space_group_name_H-M   'P 1'
#
loop_
_entity.id
_entity.type
_entity.pdbx_description
1 polymer ?
#
loop_
_entity_poly.entity_id
_entity_poly.type
_entity_poly.pdbx_seq_one_letter_code
_entity_poly.pdbx_strand_id
1 'polypeptide(L)' 'MQVRQRAKQKGVELPLILSDHADWPDLLHTLKQISPKEVWITHGREDALLHACNKLGIEARALSLVGYEEEAE' A
#
# COMPACT_ATOMS: atom_id res chain seq x y z
N MET A 1 21.79 -17.59 4.48
CA MET A 1 21.50 -17.49 3.03
C MET A 1 21.63 -18.85 2.31
N GLN A 2 20.87 -19.88 2.68
CA GLN A 2 20.98 -21.21 2.04
C GLN A 2 20.00 -21.43 0.87
N VAL A 3 18.84 -20.75 0.88
CA VAL A 3 17.78 -20.92 -0.14
C VAL A 3 18.20 -20.38 -1.51
N ARG A 4 18.77 -19.16 -1.55
CA ARG A 4 19.24 -18.53 -2.81
C ARG A 4 20.34 -19.33 -3.52
N GLN A 5 21.24 -19.95 -2.75
CA GLN A 5 22.37 -20.70 -3.29
C GLN A 5 21.93 -22.02 -3.94
N ARG A 6 20.90 -22.69 -3.37
CA ARG A 6 20.27 -23.87 -3.98
C ARG A 6 19.49 -23.55 -5.25
N ALA A 7 18.75 -22.43 -5.28
CA ALA A 7 18.03 -21.98 -6.49
C ALA A 7 19.00 -21.70 -7.64
N LYS A 8 20.11 -21.01 -7.36
CA LYS A 8 21.18 -20.75 -8.34
C LYS A 8 21.82 -22.04 -8.86
N GLN A 9 22.14 -23.00 -8.00
CA GLN A 9 22.72 -24.30 -8.41
C GLN A 9 21.78 -25.14 -9.28
N LYS A 10 20.46 -24.98 -9.12
CA LYS A 10 19.45 -25.68 -9.91
C LYS A 10 19.09 -24.97 -11.23
N GLY A 11 19.75 -23.86 -11.57
CA GLY A 11 19.44 -23.09 -12.78
C GLY A 11 18.03 -22.50 -12.79
N VAL A 12 17.45 -22.28 -11.61
CA VAL A 12 16.09 -21.74 -11.49
C VAL A 12 16.12 -20.26 -11.87
N GLU A 13 15.37 -19.89 -12.91
CA GLU A 13 15.05 -18.48 -13.15
C GLU A 13 14.19 -17.97 -11.99
N LEU A 14 14.76 -17.07 -11.19
CA LEU A 14 13.99 -16.41 -10.14
C LEU A 14 13.05 -15.41 -10.81
N PRO A 15 11.73 -15.49 -10.57
CA PRO A 15 10.79 -14.54 -11.15
C PRO A 15 11.10 -13.13 -10.65
N LEU A 16 10.91 -12.14 -11.52
CA LEU A 16 10.91 -10.74 -11.11
C LEU A 16 9.63 -10.49 -10.30
N ILE A 17 9.76 -10.30 -8.99
CA ILE A 17 8.65 -9.98 -8.11
C ILE A 17 8.47 -8.46 -8.11
N LEU A 18 7.33 -7.99 -8.60
CA LEU A 18 6.93 -6.59 -8.62
C LEU A 18 5.60 -6.45 -7.90
N SER A 19 5.49 -5.42 -7.07
CA SER A 19 4.20 -4.95 -6.58
C SER A 19 3.61 -3.97 -7.59
N ASP A 20 2.29 -3.99 -7.73
CA ASP A 20 1.48 -3.06 -8.49
C ASP A 20 0.94 -1.90 -7.63
N HIS A 21 1.25 -1.86 -6.34
CA HIS A 21 0.82 -0.80 -5.43
C HIS A 21 1.80 0.37 -5.41
N ALA A 22 1.27 1.56 -5.10
CA ALA A 22 2.09 2.74 -4.84
C ALA A 22 2.81 2.62 -3.49
N ASP A 23 4.08 2.99 -3.46
CA ASP A 23 4.85 3.04 -2.23
C ASP A 23 4.39 4.22 -1.34
N TRP A 24 4.66 4.11 -0.04
CA TRP A 24 4.28 5.11 0.94
C TRP A 24 4.73 6.55 0.60
N PRO A 25 5.96 6.81 0.14
CA PRO A 25 6.37 8.16 -0.25
C PRO A 25 5.56 8.72 -1.42
N ASP A 26 5.21 7.88 -2.40
CA ASP A 26 4.44 8.28 -3.58
C ASP A 26 2.98 8.58 -3.23
N LEU A 27 2.40 7.79 -2.31
CA LEU A 27 1.10 8.07 -1.71
C LEU A 27 1.08 9.46 -1.04
N LEU A 28 2.04 9.74 -0.15
CA LEU A 28 2.11 11.03 0.54
C LEU A 28 2.43 12.19 -0.41
N HIS A 29 3.26 11.96 -1.44
CA HIS A 29 3.55 12.95 -2.46
C HIS A 29 2.28 13.32 -3.23
N THR A 30 1.51 12.33 -3.66
CA THR A 30 0.24 12.52 -4.37
C THR A 30 -0.76 13.30 -3.53
N LEU A 31 -0.90 12.97 -2.23
CA LEU A 31 -1.78 13.68 -1.31
C LEU A 31 -1.41 15.17 -1.20
N LYS A 32 -0.11 15.48 -1.11
CA LYS A 32 0.36 16.88 -1.09
C LYS A 32 0.13 17.59 -2.43
N GLN A 33 0.42 16.91 -3.54
CA GLN A 33 0.30 17.50 -4.87
C GLN A 33 -1.16 17.83 -5.22
N ILE A 34 -2.08 16.91 -4.93
CA ILE A 34 -3.50 17.10 -5.22
C ILE A 34 -4.15 18.05 -4.21
N SER A 35 -3.71 18.01 -2.94
CA SER A 35 -4.29 18.80 -1.84
C SER A 35 -5.83 18.68 -1.80
N PRO A 36 -6.37 17.46 -1.69
CA PRO A 36 -7.82 17.25 -1.68
C PRO A 36 -8.46 17.84 -0.41
N LYS A 37 -9.75 18.15 -0.48
CA LYS A 37 -10.53 18.57 0.68
C LYS A 37 -10.74 17.44 1.68
N GLU A 38 -11.00 16.24 1.17
CA GLU A 38 -11.25 15.03 1.95
C GLU A 38 -10.66 13.81 1.23
N VAL A 39 -10.18 12.83 2.01
CA VAL A 39 -9.65 11.55 1.52
C VAL A 39 -10.43 10.41 2.15
N TRP A 40 -10.94 9.51 1.32
CA TRP A 40 -11.58 8.28 1.75
C TRP A 40 -10.61 7.12 1.53
N ILE A 41 -10.25 6.43 2.60
CA ILE A 41 -9.22 5.41 2.62
C ILE A 41 -9.89 4.04 2.66
N THR A 42 -9.45 3.13 1.81
CA THR A 42 -9.88 1.72 1.83
C THR A 42 -8.66 0.85 1.51
N HIS A 43 -8.74 -0.44 1.86
CA HIS A 43 -7.70 -1.45 1.73
C HIS A 43 -6.41 -1.14 2.51
N GLY A 44 -5.90 -2.17 3.21
CA GLY A 44 -4.64 -2.07 3.95
C GLY A 44 -4.79 -1.37 5.31
N ARG A 45 -3.70 -0.72 5.75
CA ARG A 45 -3.60 -0.12 7.09
C ARG A 45 -4.16 1.30 7.12
N GLU A 46 -5.49 1.39 7.19
CA GLU A 46 -6.23 2.65 7.15
C GLU A 46 -5.83 3.62 8.28
N ASP A 47 -5.53 3.09 9.47
CA ASP A 47 -5.09 3.84 10.65
C ASP A 47 -3.83 4.68 10.39
N ALA A 48 -2.88 4.10 9.67
CA ALA A 48 -1.61 4.74 9.35
C ALA A 48 -1.79 5.92 8.38
N LEU A 49 -2.57 5.71 7.31
CA LEU A 49 -2.79 6.74 6.30
C LEU A 49 -3.68 7.87 6.82
N LEU A 50 -4.67 7.55 7.66
CA LEU A 50 -5.51 8.55 8.33
C LEU A 50 -4.66 9.48 9.21
N HIS A 51 -3.76 8.90 10.02
CA HIS A 51 -2.82 9.69 10.83
C HIS A 51 -1.90 10.57 9.98
N ALA A 52 -1.44 10.07 8.84
CA ALA A 52 -0.60 10.84 7.93
C ALA A 52 -1.37 12.02 7.29
N CYS A 53 -2.60 11.81 6.82
CA CYS A 53 -3.47 12.86 6.30
C CYS A 53 -3.73 13.95 7.36
N ASN A 54 -4.02 13.56 8.60
CA ASN A 54 -4.22 14.51 9.71
C ASN A 54 -2.97 15.37 9.95
N LYS A 55 -1.76 14.79 9.87
CA LYS A 55 -0.50 15.54 9.97
C LYS A 55 -0.27 16.51 8.82
N LEU A 56 -0.84 16.23 7.65
CA LEU A 56 -0.82 17.11 6.48
C LEU A 56 -1.95 18.16 6.51
N GLY A 57 -2.84 18.11 7.50
CA GLY A 57 -4.01 18.99 7.59
C GLY A 57 -5.11 18.64 6.59
N ILE A 58 -5.12 17.41 6.08
CA ILE A 58 -6.11 16.90 5.12
C ILE A 58 -7.14 16.08 5.89
N GLU A 59 -8.43 16.36 5.71
CA GLU A 59 -9.50 15.56 6.30
C GLU A 59 -9.48 14.15 5.70
N ALA A 60 -9.50 13.11 6.53
CA ALA A 60 -9.48 11.73 6.06
C ALA A 60 -10.40 10.81 6.87
N ARG A 61 -11.01 9.84 6.19
CA ARG A 61 -11.93 8.87 6.77
C ARG A 61 -11.67 7.48 6.22
N ALA A 62 -11.78 6.47 7.08
CA ALA A 62 -11.84 5.07 6.66
C ALA A 62 -13.19 4.81 5.97
N LEU A 63 -13.15 4.18 4.80
CA LEU A 63 -14.32 3.78 4.05
C LEU A 63 -14.68 2.35 4.46
N SER A 64 -15.65 2.22 5.35
CA SER A 64 -16.24 0.92 5.67
C SER A 64 -17.19 0.51 4.56
N LEU A 65 -16.73 -0.33 3.63
CA LEU A 65 -17.56 -0.95 2.60
C LEU A 65 -18.36 -2.10 3.20
N VAL A 66 -19.61 -1.84 3.59
CA VAL A 66 -20.53 -2.89 4.06
C VAL A 66 -20.84 -3.84 2.90
N GLY A 67 -20.41 -5.10 2.99
CA GLY A 67 -20.70 -6.16 2.02
C GLY A 67 -19.54 -6.57 1.10
N TYR A 68 -18.38 -5.90 1.19
CA TYR A 68 -17.12 -6.43 0.68
C TYR A 68 -16.40 -7.07 1.86
N GLU A 69 -16.60 -8.37 2.06
CA GLU A 69 -15.61 -9.15 2.81
C GLU A 69 -14.32 -9.06 2.00
N GLU A 70 -13.23 -8.59 2.61
CA GLU A 70 -11.91 -8.73 2.01
C GLU A 70 -11.73 -10.23 1.75
N GLU A 71 -11.88 -10.66 0.49
CA GLU A 71 -11.34 -11.93 0.02
C GLU A 71 -9.83 -11.83 0.22
N ALA A 72 -9.41 -12.23 1.41
CA ALA A 72 -8.02 -12.47 1.74
C ALA A 72 -7.60 -13.71 0.94
N GLU A 73 -7.20 -13.51 -0.32
CA GLU A 73 -6.29 -14.43 -1.01
C GLU A 73 -4.91 -14.44 -0.35
#